data_AF-A0A960ZC10-F1
#
_entry.id   AF-A0A960ZC10-F1
#
_cell.length_a   1.000
_cell.length_b   1.000
_cell.length_c   1.000
_cell.angle_alpha   90.00
_cell.angle_beta   90.00
_cell.angle_gamma   90.00
#
_symmetry.space_group_name_H-M   'P 1'
#
loop_
_entity.id
_entity.type
_entity.pdbx_description
1 polymer ?
#
loop_
_entity_poly.entity_id
_entity_poly.type
_entity_poly.pdbx_seq_one_letter_code
_entity_poly.pdbx_strand_id
1 'polypeptide(L)'
;MQNLKQLKSYFETAKGKLLTIYDFLQTEEGLRYIALSPLLFSWLFVISANFQNQKIRESCLYSGIFTLYFFLLLLVSIVLNWLPFIGNALANLSHLAGILIYLGLSGFFIYSLYKNKKVEILLLEKHHKLINDFLFNERP
;
A
#
# COMPACT_ATOMS: atom_id res chain seq x y z
N MET A 1 -27.18 2.56 36.73
CA MET A 1 -26.31 3.76 36.72
C MET A 1 -24.81 3.44 36.51
N GLN A 2 -24.33 2.28 36.94
CA GLN A 2 -22.92 1.83 36.78
C GLN A 2 -22.50 1.58 35.31
N ASN A 3 -23.39 0.97 34.50
CA ASN A 3 -23.15 0.73 33.06
C ASN A 3 -22.97 2.00 32.23
N LEU A 4 -23.68 3.09 32.56
CA LEU A 4 -23.59 4.37 31.86
C LEU A 4 -22.25 5.08 32.10
N LYS A 5 -21.69 4.97 33.32
CA LYS A 5 -20.35 5.49 33.63
C LYS A 5 -19.24 4.69 32.93
N GLN A 6 -19.36 3.35 32.90
CA GLN A 6 -18.42 2.52 32.15
C GLN A 6 -18.46 2.83 30.66
N LEU A 7 -19.66 2.93 30.05
CA LEU A 7 -19.80 3.27 28.63
C LEU A 7 -19.13 4.60 28.31
N LYS A 8 -19.37 5.63 29.14
CA LYS A 8 -18.76 6.96 28.97
C LYS A 8 -17.23 6.91 29.07
N SER A 9 -16.69 6.15 30.01
CA SER A 9 -15.24 5.93 30.13
C SER A 9 -14.64 5.27 28.88
N TYR A 10 -15.30 4.26 28.32
CA TYR A 10 -14.89 3.64 27.06
C TYR A 10 -14.91 4.62 25.90
N PHE A 11 -15.96 5.44 25.79
CA PHE A 11 -16.06 6.46 24.74
C PHE A 11 -14.95 7.51 24.83
N GLU A 12 -14.66 8.03 26.02
CA GLU A 12 -13.57 9.00 26.21
C GLU A 12 -12.20 8.38 25.89
N THR A 13 -11.98 7.11 26.29
CA THR A 13 -10.75 6.38 25.95
C THR A 13 -10.62 6.16 24.44
N ALA A 14 -11.71 5.77 23.78
CA ALA A 14 -11.72 5.57 22.34
C ALA A 14 -11.48 6.88 21.59
N LYS A 15 -12.12 7.97 22.01
CA LYS A 15 -11.93 9.31 21.46
C LYS A 15 -10.48 9.79 21.61
N GLY A 16 -9.89 9.60 22.79
CA GLY A 16 -8.49 9.93 23.04
C GLY A 16 -7.55 9.18 22.10
N LYS A 17 -7.75 7.85 21.95
CA LYS A 17 -6.96 7.04 21.00
C LYS A 17 -7.14 7.48 19.55
N LEU A 18 -8.36 7.81 19.15
CA LEU A 18 -8.65 8.29 17.79
C LEU A 18 -7.96 9.62 17.49
N LEU A 19 -7.93 10.53 18.45
CA LEU A 19 -7.20 11.80 18.32
C LEU A 19 -5.70 11.55 18.17
N THR A 20 -5.10 10.69 18.99
CA THR A 20 -3.68 10.34 18.85
C THR A 20 -3.36 9.72 17.50
N ILE A 21 -4.23 8.84 16.99
CA ILE A 21 -4.08 8.26 15.65
C ILE A 21 -4.19 9.36 14.60
N TYR A 22 -5.19 10.24 14.69
CA TYR A 22 -5.38 11.34 13.76
C TYR A 22 -4.17 12.28 13.70
N ASP A 23 -3.60 12.64 14.85
CA ASP A 23 -2.41 13.47 14.93
C ASP A 23 -1.20 12.76 14.30
N PHE A 24 -1.05 11.45 14.56
CA PHE A 24 0.00 10.65 13.93
C PHE A 24 -0.16 10.58 12.40
N LEU A 25 -1.37 10.38 11.89
CA LEU A 25 -1.64 10.29 10.44
C LEU A 25 -1.35 11.59 9.68
N GLN A 26 -1.24 12.74 10.36
CA GLN A 26 -0.82 14.00 9.76
C GLN A 26 0.71 14.16 9.70
N THR A 27 1.47 13.34 10.41
CA THR A 27 2.94 13.37 10.34
C THR A 27 3.45 12.78 9.03
N GLU A 28 4.68 13.13 8.63
CA GLU A 28 5.33 12.52 7.45
C GLU A 28 5.35 10.99 7.56
N GLU A 29 5.65 10.45 8.74
CA GLU A 29 5.73 9.01 8.96
C GLU A 29 4.35 8.36 8.82
N GLY A 30 3.32 8.91 9.46
CA GLY A 30 1.94 8.43 9.35
C GLY A 30 1.42 8.46 7.91
N LEU A 31 1.71 9.52 7.16
CA LEU A 31 1.37 9.62 5.74
C LEU A 31 2.08 8.56 4.90
N ARG A 32 3.34 8.22 5.21
CA ARG A 32 4.07 7.14 4.53
C ARG A 32 3.47 5.76 4.84
N TYR A 33 3.01 5.52 6.06
CA TYR A 33 2.26 4.28 6.38
C TYR A 33 0.95 4.20 5.61
N ILE A 34 0.20 5.31 5.53
CA ILE A 34 -1.04 5.37 4.74
C ILE A 34 -0.72 5.11 3.26
N ALA A 35 0.32 5.75 2.72
CA ALA A 35 0.72 5.59 1.33
C ALA A 35 1.09 4.14 1.02
N LEU A 36 1.85 3.47 1.89
CA LEU A 36 2.25 2.07 1.75
C LEU A 36 1.13 1.06 2.04
N SER A 37 -0.02 1.51 2.55
CA SER A 37 -1.13 0.63 2.86
C SER A 37 -1.81 0.13 1.58
N PRO A 38 -1.91 -1.19 1.39
CA PRO A 38 -2.50 -1.77 0.19
C PRO A 38 -4.02 -1.64 0.13
N LEU A 39 -4.69 -1.37 1.26
CA LEU A 39 -6.10 -1.73 1.37
C LEU A 39 -7.08 -0.74 0.70
N LEU A 40 -6.64 0.43 0.24
CA LEU A 40 -7.59 1.50 -0.15
C LEU A 40 -7.18 2.40 -1.32
N PHE A 41 -6.15 2.05 -2.10
CA PHE A 41 -5.54 3.00 -3.05
C PHE A 41 -5.21 4.35 -2.40
N SER A 42 -4.94 4.34 -1.09
CA SER A 42 -4.72 5.52 -0.27
C SER A 42 -3.53 6.35 -0.78
N TRP A 43 -2.58 5.69 -1.44
CA TRP A 43 -1.49 6.32 -2.16
C TRP A 43 -1.93 7.34 -3.22
N LEU A 44 -3.09 7.18 -3.88
CA LEU A 44 -3.63 8.16 -4.83
C LEU A 44 -4.05 9.47 -4.14
N PHE A 45 -4.67 9.37 -2.98
CA PHE A 45 -5.06 10.55 -2.21
C PHE A 45 -3.82 11.22 -1.62
N VAL A 46 -2.91 10.43 -1.04
CA VAL A 46 -1.69 10.95 -0.41
C VAL A 46 -0.76 11.60 -1.43
N ILE A 47 -0.60 11.02 -2.63
CA ILE A 47 0.24 11.62 -3.69
C ILE A 47 -0.34 12.94 -4.18
N SER A 48 -1.66 13.07 -4.29
CA SER A 48 -2.29 14.31 -4.75
C SER A 48 -2.13 15.47 -3.76
N ALA A 49 -2.18 15.17 -2.46
CA ALA A 49 -2.13 16.20 -1.40
C ALA A 49 -0.69 16.54 -0.97
N ASN A 50 0.26 15.61 -1.07
CA ASN A 50 1.61 15.74 -0.51
C ASN A 50 2.72 15.53 -1.53
N PHE A 51 2.44 15.84 -2.80
CA PHE A 51 3.33 15.58 -3.93
C PHE A 51 4.74 16.18 -3.79
N GLN A 52 4.87 17.29 -3.05
CA GLN A 52 6.14 18.00 -2.86
C GLN A 52 7.12 17.25 -1.93
N ASN A 53 6.65 16.37 -1.06
CA ASN A 53 7.53 15.60 -0.17
C ASN A 53 8.05 14.36 -0.89
N GLN A 54 9.36 14.34 -1.17
CA GLN A 54 10.01 13.26 -1.91
C GLN A 54 9.79 11.87 -1.28
N LYS A 55 9.91 11.75 0.05
CA LYS A 55 9.77 10.44 0.73
C LYS A 55 8.34 9.91 0.65
N ILE A 56 7.36 10.80 0.74
CA ILE A 56 5.94 10.45 0.58
C ILE A 56 5.66 10.03 -0.86
N ARG A 57 6.19 10.79 -1.83
CA ARG A 57 6.08 10.46 -3.26
C ARG A 57 6.67 9.08 -3.57
N GLU A 58 7.86 8.78 -3.08
CA GLU A 58 8.49 7.46 -3.22
C GLU A 58 7.63 6.34 -2.63
N SER A 59 7.11 6.53 -1.41
CA SER A 59 6.17 5.59 -0.80
C SER A 59 4.91 5.38 -1.65
N CYS A 60 4.33 6.43 -2.23
CA CYS A 60 3.19 6.32 -3.12
C CYS A 60 3.54 5.59 -4.43
N LEU A 61 4.72 5.82 -5.00
CA LEU A 61 5.17 5.13 -6.22
C LEU A 61 5.35 3.63 -6.00
N TYR A 62 5.94 3.23 -4.87
CA TYR A 62 6.02 1.81 -4.51
C TYR A 62 4.64 1.17 -4.42
N SER A 63 3.68 1.81 -3.77
CA SER A 63 2.30 1.33 -3.72
C SER A 63 1.64 1.25 -5.09
N GLY A 64 1.89 2.24 -5.95
CA GLY A 64 1.46 2.19 -7.35
C GLY A 64 2.01 0.97 -8.09
N ILE A 65 3.29 0.63 -7.89
CA ILE A 65 3.91 -0.57 -8.46
C ILE A 65 3.30 -1.85 -7.91
N PHE A 66 3.04 -1.92 -6.61
CA PHE A 66 2.39 -3.08 -6.00
C PHE A 66 1.00 -3.29 -6.59
N THR A 67 0.24 -2.21 -6.74
CA THR A 67 -1.08 -2.21 -7.37
C THR A 67 -0.99 -2.64 -8.84
N LEU A 68 0.01 -2.16 -9.59
CA LEU A 68 0.22 -2.59 -10.98
C LEU A 68 0.52 -4.08 -11.08
N TYR A 69 1.40 -4.62 -10.22
CA TYR A 69 1.66 -6.07 -10.19
C TYR A 69 0.40 -6.89 -9.89
N PHE A 70 -0.41 -6.43 -8.93
CA PHE A 70 -1.67 -7.07 -8.60
C PHE A 70 -2.60 -7.13 -9.82
N PHE A 71 -2.81 -6.00 -10.50
CA PHE A 71 -3.66 -5.96 -11.69
C PHE A 71 -3.11 -6.77 -12.85
N LEU A 72 -1.80 -6.76 -13.08
CA LEU A 72 -1.17 -7.61 -14.09
C LEU A 72 -1.44 -9.11 -13.83
N LEU A 73 -1.30 -9.55 -12.57
CA LEU A 73 -1.57 -10.95 -12.20
C LEU A 73 -3.06 -11.30 -12.24
N LEU A 74 -3.94 -10.32 -11.98
CA LEU A 74 -5.38 -10.48 -12.16
C LEU A 74 -5.74 -10.64 -13.65
N LEU A 75 -5.14 -9.83 -14.54
CA LEU A 75 -5.33 -9.98 -15.99
C LEU A 75 -4.82 -11.33 -16.48
N VAL A 76 -3.63 -11.75 -16.02
CA VAL A 76 -3.09 -13.09 -16.32
C VAL A 76 -4.05 -14.18 -15.82
N SER A 77 -4.61 -14.04 -14.61
CA SER A 77 -5.60 -14.97 -14.06
C SER A 77 -6.83 -15.10 -14.96
N ILE A 78 -7.38 -13.99 -15.45
CA ILE A 78 -8.54 -13.98 -16.37
C ILE A 78 -8.20 -14.73 -17.66
N VAL A 79 -7.03 -14.47 -18.26
CA VAL A 79 -6.58 -15.13 -19.49
C VAL A 79 -6.38 -16.64 -19.27
N LEU A 80 -5.74 -17.03 -18.17
CA LEU A 80 -5.51 -18.43 -17.83
C LEU A 80 -6.81 -19.20 -17.64
N ASN A 81 -7.85 -18.54 -17.13
CA ASN A 81 -9.16 -19.15 -16.92
C ASN A 81 -9.82 -19.65 -18.22
N TRP A 82 -9.40 -19.16 -19.38
CA TRP A 82 -9.92 -19.59 -20.69
C TRP A 82 -9.28 -20.88 -21.20
N LEU A 83 -8.20 -21.36 -20.56
CA LEU A 83 -7.57 -22.63 -20.92
C LEU A 83 -8.43 -23.81 -20.50
N PRO A 84 -8.69 -24.78 -21.41
CA PRO A 84 -9.44 -25.97 -21.04
C PRO A 84 -8.66 -26.84 -20.05
N PHE A 85 -9.39 -27.61 -19.23
CA PHE A 85 -8.90 -28.56 -18.23
C PHE A 85 -8.16 -27.98 -17.01
N ILE A 86 -7.14 -27.14 -17.23
CA ILE A 86 -6.26 -26.65 -16.15
C ILE A 86 -6.39 -25.14 -15.87
N GLY A 87 -7.18 -24.43 -16.69
CA GLY A 87 -7.31 -22.98 -16.62
C GLY A 87 -7.76 -22.45 -15.26
N ASN A 88 -8.79 -23.05 -14.66
CA ASN A 88 -9.28 -22.64 -13.32
C ASN A 88 -8.19 -22.76 -12.23
N ALA A 89 -7.38 -23.83 -12.25
CA ALA A 89 -6.33 -24.02 -11.26
C ALA A 89 -5.23 -22.98 -11.42
N LEU A 90 -4.78 -22.74 -12.66
CA LEU A 90 -3.78 -21.73 -12.99
C LEU A 90 -4.27 -20.31 -12.68
N ALA A 91 -5.54 -20.00 -13.00
CA ALA A 91 -6.17 -18.72 -12.70
C ALA A 91 -6.16 -18.45 -11.19
N ASN A 92 -6.56 -19.44 -10.38
CA ASN A 92 -6.57 -19.32 -8.92
C ASN A 92 -5.16 -19.14 -8.33
N LEU A 93 -4.16 -19.86 -8.85
CA LEU A 93 -2.77 -19.70 -8.44
C LEU A 93 -2.23 -18.30 -8.78
N SER A 94 -2.51 -17.82 -10.00
CA SER A 94 -2.10 -16.47 -10.42
C SER A 94 -2.78 -15.38 -9.57
N HIS A 95 -4.07 -15.55 -9.28
CA HIS A 95 -4.81 -14.62 -8.44
C HIS A 95 -4.26 -14.61 -7.00
N LEU A 96 -3.99 -15.79 -6.42
CA LEU A 96 -3.38 -15.92 -5.11
C LEU A 96 -1.98 -15.29 -5.07
N ALA A 97 -1.16 -15.51 -6.10
CA ALA A 97 0.14 -14.86 -6.23
C ALA A 97 0.02 -13.34 -6.26
N GLY A 98 -0.99 -12.81 -6.97
CA GLY A 98 -1.31 -11.38 -6.98
C GLY A 98 -1.58 -10.84 -5.57
N ILE A 99 -2.46 -11.50 -4.82
CA ILE A 99 -2.79 -11.12 -3.44
C ILE A 99 -1.54 -11.18 -2.54
N LEU A 100 -0.74 -12.25 -2.63
CA LEU A 100 0.46 -12.43 -1.83
C LEU A 100 1.54 -11.39 -2.15
N ILE A 101 1.74 -11.05 -3.42
CA ILE A 101 2.67 -10.00 -3.81
C ILE A 101 2.17 -8.65 -3.30
N TYR A 102 0.88 -8.37 -3.46
CA TYR A 102 0.30 -7.09 -3.05
C TYR A 102 0.39 -6.86 -1.55
N LEU A 103 -0.12 -7.81 -0.75
CA LEU A 103 -0.09 -7.72 0.71
C LEU A 103 1.31 -7.93 1.27
N GLY A 104 2.08 -8.86 0.70
CA GLY A 104 3.43 -9.19 1.13
C GLY A 104 4.38 -8.01 0.97
N LEU A 105 4.47 -7.44 -0.24
CA LEU A 105 5.35 -6.29 -0.49
C LEU A 105 4.95 -5.09 0.36
N SER A 106 3.65 -4.79 0.45
CA SER A 106 3.17 -3.69 1.28
C SER A 106 3.51 -3.90 2.76
N GLY A 107 3.29 -5.11 3.29
CA GLY A 107 3.67 -5.47 4.66
C GLY A 107 5.18 -5.39 4.91
N PHE A 108 6.00 -5.87 3.97
CA PHE A 108 7.46 -5.75 4.04
C PHE A 108 7.92 -4.30 4.05
N PHE A 109 7.31 -3.43 3.24
CA PHE A 109 7.64 -2.00 3.18
C PHE A 109 7.18 -1.23 4.41
N ILE A 110 6.01 -1.57 4.96
CA ILE A 110 5.53 -1.05 6.26
C ILE A 110 6.48 -1.48 7.39
N TYR A 111 6.89 -2.76 7.41
CA TYR A 111 7.83 -3.26 8.41
C TYR A 111 9.22 -2.62 8.29
N SER A 112 9.68 -2.44 7.06
CA SER A 112 10.91 -1.73 6.70
C SER A 112 10.91 -0.29 7.21
N LEU A 113 9.81 0.42 7.01
CA LEU A 113 9.58 1.77 7.53
C LEU A 113 9.66 1.78 9.06
N TYR A 114 8.94 0.88 9.72
CA TYR A 114 8.95 0.76 11.19
C TYR A 114 10.33 0.47 11.76
N LYS A 115 11.14 -0.35 11.07
CA LYS A 115 12.49 -0.70 11.52
C LYS A 115 13.56 0.27 11.05
N ASN A 116 13.23 1.31 10.29
CA ASN A 116 14.19 2.18 9.60
C ASN A 116 15.27 1.39 8.84
N LYS A 117 14.89 0.24 8.26
CA LYS A 117 15.78 -0.62 7.47
C LYS A 117 15.32 -0.61 6.04
N LYS A 118 16.21 -0.32 5.08
CA LYS A 118 15.86 -0.35 3.66
C LYS A 118 15.66 -1.79 3.19
N VAL A 119 14.55 -2.05 2.49
CA VAL A 119 14.31 -3.31 1.80
C VAL A 119 14.82 -3.18 0.37
N GLU A 120 15.93 -3.86 0.08
CA GLU A 120 16.56 -3.83 -1.24
C GLU A 120 16.02 -4.96 -2.11
N ILE A 121 14.90 -4.69 -2.77
CA ILE A 121 14.38 -5.59 -3.83
C ILE A 121 14.80 -4.99 -5.17
N LEU A 122 15.90 -5.49 -5.72
CA LEU A 122 16.53 -5.01 -6.96
C LEU A 122 15.54 -4.81 -8.12
N LEU A 123 14.61 -5.75 -8.31
CA LEU A 123 13.61 -5.65 -9.38
C LEU A 123 12.65 -4.47 -9.17
N LEU A 124 12.26 -4.25 -7.91
CA LEU A 124 11.33 -3.20 -7.55
C LEU A 124 11.97 -1.81 -7.65
N GLU A 125 13.23 -1.68 -7.25
CA GLU A 125 14.00 -0.43 -7.42
C GLU A 125 14.14 -0.05 -8.90
N LYS A 126 14.38 -1.04 -9.78
CA LYS A 126 14.44 -0.81 -11.24
C LYS A 126 13.12 -0.28 -11.78
N HIS A 127 12.00 -0.91 -11.41
CA HIS A 127 10.68 -0.46 -11.88
C HIS A 127 10.29 0.90 -11.27
N HIS A 128 10.64 1.15 -10.01
CA HIS A 128 10.48 2.46 -9.39
C HIS A 128 11.24 3.54 -10.16
N LYS A 129 12.51 3.30 -10.50
CA LYS A 129 13.30 4.24 -11.29
C LYS A 129 12.68 4.49 -12.66
N LEU A 130 12.28 3.44 -13.38
CA LEU A 130 11.62 3.57 -14.69
C LEU A 130 10.34 4.41 -14.64
N ILE A 131 9.48 4.18 -13.65
CA ILE A 131 8.23 4.93 -13.51
C ILE A 131 8.50 6.37 -13.09
N ASN A 132 9.44 6.58 -12.16
CA ASN A 132 9.82 7.91 -11.72
C ASN A 132 10.40 8.74 -12.89
N ASP A 133 11.25 8.13 -13.72
CA ASP A 133 11.80 8.77 -14.91
C ASP A 133 10.69 9.07 -15.94
N PHE A 134 9.75 8.16 -16.14
CA PHE A 134 8.64 8.37 -17.07
C PHE A 134 7.67 9.49 -16.63
N LEU A 135 7.38 9.60 -15.33
CA LEU A 135 6.37 10.52 -14.81
C LEU A 135 6.94 11.90 -14.45
N PHE A 136 8.22 12.00 -14.07
CA PHE A 136 8.77 13.22 -13.47
C PHE A 136 10.05 13.74 -14.12
N ASN A 137 10.76 12.93 -14.91
CA ASN A 137 11.80 13.49 -15.78
C ASN A 137 11.13 13.93 -17.09
N GLU A 138 10.80 15.22 -17.17
CA GLU A 138 10.67 15.88 -18.46
C GLU A 138 11.97 15.61 -19.23
N ARG A 139 11.87 14.92 -20.37
CA ARG A 139 12.99 14.94 -21.33
C ARG A 139 13.23 16.41 -21.69
N PRO A 140 14.50 16.85 -21.83
CA PRO A 140 14.78 18.17 -22.37
C PRO A 140 14.13 18.37 -23.75
#